data_AF-A0A359AKW3-F1
#
_entry.id   AF-A0A359AKW3-F1
#
_cell.length_a   1.000
_cell.length_b   1.000
_cell.length_c   1.000
_cell.angle_alpha   90.00
_cell.angle_beta   90.00
_cell.angle_gamma   90.00
#
_symmetry.space_group_name_H-M   'P 1'
#
loop_
_entity.id
_entity.type
_entity.pdbx_description
1 polymer ?
#
loop_
_entity_poly.entity_id
_entity_poly.type
_entity_poly.pdbx_seq_one_letter_code
_entity_poly.pdbx_strand_id
1 'polypeptide(L)'
;MLIQILLSLFILFALIKVIGRFRAKEVSFGALIFWCLFWLIVLIVVWQPRLSTDLANRLGVGRGTDLIMYVSVAALFYFIFRLTVRIEKIEKNITKIVREIAKK
;
A
#
# COMPACT_ATOMS: atom_id res chain seq x y z
N MET A 1 22.48 0.55 9.70
CA MET A 1 22.82 1.78 8.96
C MET A 1 22.62 1.65 7.46
N LEU A 2 23.24 0.68 6.75
CA LEU A 2 23.05 0.51 5.29
C LEU A 2 21.58 0.29 4.87
N ILE A 3 20.87 -0.60 5.58
CA ILE A 3 19.45 -0.90 5.33
C ILE A 3 18.55 0.32 5.56
N GLN A 4 18.84 1.14 6.57
CA GLN A 4 18.07 2.37 6.84
C GLN A 4 18.26 3.41 5.74
N ILE A 5 19.48 3.56 5.22
CA ILE A 5 19.77 4.49 4.11
C ILE A 5 19.03 4.04 2.84
N LEU A 6 19.11 2.74 2.50
CA LEU A 6 18.41 2.19 1.34
C LEU A 6 16.89 2.34 1.45
N LEU A 7 16.31 2.05 2.62
CA LEU A 7 14.87 2.21 2.86
C LEU A 7 14.45 3.69 2.81
N SER A 8 15.25 4.61 3.37
CA SER A 8 14.97 6.05 3.32
C SER A 8 14.99 6.57 1.88
N LEU A 9 15.94 6.11 1.06
CA LEU A 9 16.03 6.45 -0.36
C LEU A 9 14.80 5.94 -1.13
N PHE A 10 14.36 4.71 -0.83
CA PHE A 10 13.18 4.11 -1.42
C PHE A 10 11.89 4.87 -1.05
N ILE A 11 11.75 5.29 0.20
CA ILE A 11 10.61 6.10 0.67
C ILE A 11 10.58 7.45 -0.07
N LEU A 12 11.73 8.11 -0.23
CA LEU A 12 11.86 9.34 -1.00
C LEU A 12 11.43 9.15 -2.46
N PHE A 13 11.92 8.09 -3.11
CA PHE A 13 11.52 7.74 -4.47
C PHE A 13 10.01 7.49 -4.57
N ALA A 14 9.44 6.76 -3.61
CA ALA A 14 8.01 6.47 -3.59
C ALA A 14 7.16 7.74 -3.41
N LEU A 15 7.57 8.66 -2.54
CA LEU A 15 6.91 9.96 -2.37
C LEU A 15 6.96 10.79 -3.65
N ILE A 16 8.12 10.86 -4.33
CA ILE A 16 8.24 11.56 -5.61
C ILE A 16 7.29 10.95 -6.65
N LYS A 17 7.19 9.62 -6.71
CA LYS A 17 6.30 8.93 -7.66
C LYS A 17 4.82 9.22 -7.38
N VAL A 18 4.42 9.25 -6.10
CA VAL A 18 3.04 9.59 -5.68
C VAL A 18 2.70 11.02 -6.08
N ILE A 19 3.60 11.97 -5.85
CA ILE A 19 3.43 13.38 -6.24
C ILE A 19 3.36 13.50 -7.77
N GLY A 20 4.20 12.77 -8.51
CA GLY A 20 4.18 12.73 -9.97
C GLY A 20 2.84 12.23 -10.53
N ARG A 21 2.29 11.14 -9.97
CA ARG A 21 0.99 10.62 -10.39
C ARG A 21 -0.19 11.52 -10.01
N PHE A 22 -0.09 12.28 -8.92
CA PHE A 22 -1.08 13.30 -8.59
C PHE A 22 -1.05 14.48 -9.57
N ARG A 23 0.14 14.94 -9.97
CA ARG A 23 0.27 15.98 -11.03
C ARG A 23 -0.30 15.51 -12.36
N ALA A 24 -0.23 14.21 -12.66
CA ALA A 24 -0.85 13.60 -13.83
C ALA A 24 -2.38 13.46 -13.74
N LYS A 25 -3.03 13.92 -12.65
CA LYS A 25 -4.48 13.73 -12.35
C LYS A 25 -4.97 12.28 -12.34
N GLU A 26 -4.07 11.31 -12.31
CA GLU A 26 -4.40 9.88 -12.26
C GLU A 26 -4.84 9.42 -10.86
N VAL A 27 -4.59 10.24 -9.84
CA VAL A 27 -4.77 9.91 -8.43
C VAL A 27 -5.61 11.00 -7.75
N SER A 28 -6.69 10.60 -7.07
CA SER A 28 -7.52 11.55 -6.32
C SER A 28 -6.75 12.13 -5.13
N PHE A 29 -7.13 13.33 -4.69
CA PHE A 29 -6.52 14.00 -3.54
C PHE A 29 -6.50 13.12 -2.27
N GLY A 30 -7.59 12.37 -2.03
CA GLY A 30 -7.67 11.42 -0.92
C GLY A 30 -6.65 10.27 -1.03
N ALA A 31 -6.38 9.79 -2.24
CA ALA A 31 -5.37 8.75 -2.45
C ALA A 31 -3.94 9.28 -2.27
N LEU A 32 -3.65 10.54 -2.63
CA LEU A 32 -2.36 11.17 -2.32
C LEU A 32 -2.12 11.24 -0.81
N ILE A 33 -3.10 11.75 -0.05
CA ILE A 33 -2.99 11.88 1.42
C ILE A 33 -2.75 10.51 2.05
N PHE A 34 -3.52 9.50 1.63
CA PHE A 34 -3.35 8.13 2.12
C PHE A 34 -1.93 7.60 1.89
N TRP A 35 -1.40 7.75 0.68
CA TRP A 35 -0.05 7.28 0.35
C TRP A 35 1.04 8.07 1.08
N CYS A 36 0.92 9.39 1.21
CA CYS A 36 1.86 10.19 2.00
C CYS A 36 1.88 9.73 3.46
N LEU A 37 0.70 9.58 4.08
CA LEU A 37 0.60 9.15 5.47
C LEU A 37 1.20 7.75 5.68
N PHE A 38 0.93 6.82 4.75
CA PHE A 38 1.50 5.48 4.77
C PHE A 38 3.03 5.50 4.75
N TRP A 39 3.63 6.24 3.81
CA TRP A 39 5.10 6.36 3.71
C TRP A 39 5.73 7.03 4.92
N LEU A 40 5.03 7.99 5.53
CA LEU A 40 5.48 8.66 6.76
C LEU A 40 5.50 7.70 7.95
N ILE A 41 4.46 6.87 8.10
CA ILE A 41 4.42 5.81 9.13
C ILE A 41 5.58 4.81 8.94
N VAL A 42 5.82 4.39 7.70
CA VAL A 42 6.94 3.48 7.38
C VAL A 42 8.28 4.10 7.75
N LEU A 43 8.49 5.39 7.46
CA LEU A 43 9.71 6.11 7.83
C LEU A 43 9.95 6.12 9.35
N ILE A 44 8.90 6.37 10.13
CA ILE A 44 8.96 6.36 11.61
C ILE A 44 9.36 4.98 12.12
N VAL A 45 8.76 3.91 11.57
CA VAL A 45 9.07 2.52 11.96
C VAL A 45 10.51 2.14 11.62
N VAL A 46 11.05 2.61 10.49
CA VAL A 46 12.43 2.34 10.06
C VAL A 46 13.47 3.08 10.90
N TRP A 47 13.18 4.31 11.30
CA TRP A 47 14.10 5.12 12.12
C TRP A 47 14.08 4.74 13.61
N GLN A 48 12.94 4.31 14.14
CA GLN A 48 12.78 3.96 15.55
C GLN A 48 12.35 2.49 15.73
N PRO A 49 13.27 1.52 15.54
CA PRO A 49 12.97 0.10 15.69
C PRO A 49 12.54 -0.28 17.12
N ARG A 50 12.91 0.53 18.14
CA ARG A 50 12.47 0.32 19.53
C ARG A 50 10.94 0.38 19.69
N LEU A 51 10.25 1.25 18.95
CA LEU A 51 8.78 1.31 18.95
C LEU A 51 8.16 0.05 18.38
N SER A 52 8.76 -0.51 17.32
CA SER A 52 8.32 -1.78 16.73
C SER A 52 8.50 -2.94 17.71
N THR A 53 9.62 -2.98 18.44
CA THR A 53 9.88 -4.00 19.46
C THR A 53 8.97 -3.88 20.67
N ASP A 54 8.67 -2.67 21.15
CA ASP A 54 7.75 -2.46 22.28
C ASP A 54 6.29 -2.81 21.92
N LEU A 55 5.84 -2.47 20.72
CA LEU A 55 4.53 -2.89 20.20
C LEU A 55 4.46 -4.41 20.04
N ALA A 56 5.51 -5.03 19.49
CA ALA A 56 5.55 -6.47 19.30
C ALA A 56 5.56 -7.22 20.64
N ASN A 57 6.30 -6.75 21.64
CA ASN A 57 6.29 -7.32 22.99
C ASN A 57 4.92 -7.20 23.67
N ARG A 58 4.20 -6.08 23.47
CA ARG A 58 2.82 -5.93 23.96
C ARG A 58 1.82 -6.84 23.24
N LEU A 59 2.08 -7.17 21.98
CA LEU A 59 1.25 -8.05 21.15
C LEU A 59 1.68 -9.53 21.25
N GLY A 60 2.65 -9.87 22.10
CA GLY A 60 3.10 -11.25 22.34
C GLY A 60 4.04 -11.81 21.26
N VAL A 61 4.59 -10.97 20.38
CA VAL A 61 5.52 -11.35 19.31
C VAL A 61 6.92 -10.85 19.70
N GLY A 62 7.85 -11.77 20.02
CA GLY A 62 9.17 -11.41 20.56
C GLY A 62 10.11 -10.64 19.61
N ARG A 63 9.70 -10.38 18.36
CA ARG A 63 10.49 -9.67 17.34
C ARG A 63 9.61 -8.70 16.54
N GLY A 64 9.97 -7.42 16.52
CA GLY A 64 9.25 -6.37 15.77
C GLY A 64 9.11 -6.64 14.27
N THR A 65 10.10 -7.30 13.67
CA THR A 65 10.07 -7.68 12.25
C THR A 65 8.98 -8.71 11.94
N ASP A 66 8.70 -9.64 12.85
CA ASP A 66 7.73 -10.72 12.62
C ASP A 66 6.31 -10.17 12.64
N LEU A 67 6.04 -9.19 13.52
CA LEU A 67 4.77 -8.46 13.52
C LEU A 67 4.52 -7.74 12.19
N ILE A 68 5.54 -7.06 11.65
CA ILE A 68 5.44 -6.38 10.36
C ILE A 68 5.16 -7.39 9.25
N MET A 69 5.81 -8.57 9.28
CA MET A 69 5.56 -9.63 8.30
C MET A 69 4.12 -10.13 8.35
N TYR A 70 3.58 -10.43 9.54
CA TYR A 70 2.20 -10.89 9.67
C TYR A 70 1.19 -9.86 9.15
N VAL A 71 1.35 -8.60 9.54
CA VAL A 71 0.46 -7.52 9.09
C VAL A 71 0.58 -7.33 7.57
N SER A 72 1.80 -7.38 7.03
CA SER A 72 2.04 -7.18 5.60
C SER A 72 1.44 -8.31 4.77
N VAL A 73 1.60 -9.57 5.20
CA VAL A 73 1.01 -10.73 4.52
C VAL A 73 -0.52 -10.64 4.55
N ALA A 74 -1.12 -10.36 5.71
CA ALA A 74 -2.57 -10.19 5.83
C ALA A 74 -3.09 -9.05 4.94
N ALA A 75 -2.42 -7.90 4.93
CA ALA A 75 -2.77 -6.76 4.08
C ALA A 75 -2.63 -7.08 2.58
N LEU A 76 -1.59 -7.82 2.19
CA LEU A 76 -1.39 -8.27 0.81
C LEU A 76 -2.53 -9.19 0.36
N PHE A 77 -2.90 -10.18 1.16
CA PHE A 77 -4.04 -11.05 0.85
C PHE A 77 -5.33 -10.25 0.70
N TYR A 78 -5.59 -9.30 1.60
CA TYR A 78 -6.75 -8.41 1.49
C TYR A 78 -6.72 -7.56 0.20
N PHE A 79 -5.57 -7.02 -0.17
CA PHE A 79 -5.43 -6.25 -1.41
C PHE A 79 -5.59 -7.10 -2.65
N ILE A 80 -5.03 -8.31 -2.69
CA ILE A 80 -5.23 -9.27 -3.78
C ILE A 80 -6.72 -9.57 -3.93
N PHE A 81 -7.39 -9.91 -2.84
CA PHE A 81 -8.84 -10.15 -2.85
C PHE A 81 -9.61 -8.95 -3.40
N ARG A 82 -9.32 -7.74 -2.90
CA ARG A 82 -9.99 -6.51 -3.37
C ARG A 82 -9.72 -6.23 -4.85
N LEU A 83 -8.52 -6.52 -5.33
CA LEU A 83 -8.15 -6.38 -6.75
C LEU A 83 -8.93 -7.38 -7.61
N THR A 84 -9.01 -8.66 -7.21
CA THR A 84 -9.80 -9.68 -7.92
C THR A 84 -11.26 -9.26 -8.05
N VAL A 85 -11.90 -8.83 -6.95
CA VAL A 85 -13.28 -8.33 -6.96
C VAL A 85 -13.45 -7.12 -7.90
N ARG A 86 -12.44 -6.24 -7.97
CA ARG A 86 -12.48 -5.09 -8.88
C ARG A 86 -12.34 -5.52 -10.35
N ILE A 87 -11.48 -6.48 -10.63
CA ILE A 87 -11.29 -7.05 -11.98
C ILE A 87 -12.60 -7.71 -12.45
N GLU A 88 -13.22 -8.55 -11.63
CA GLU A 88 -14.51 -9.18 -11.96
C GLU A 88 -15.61 -8.15 -12.26
N LYS A 89 -15.66 -7.05 -11.52
CA LYS A 89 -16.61 -5.96 -11.79
C LYS A 89 -16.33 -5.28 -13.14
N ILE A 90 -15.06 -5.07 -13.47
CA ILE A 90 -14.65 -4.48 -14.74
C ILE A 90 -15.03 -5.43 -15.89
N GLU A 91 -14.74 -6.72 -15.78
CA GLU A 91 -15.13 -7.74 -16.78
C GLU A 91 -16.64 -7.75 -17.00
N LYS A 92 -17.44 -7.79 -15.92
CA LYS A 92 -18.91 -7.72 -16.03
C LYS A 92 -19.39 -6.46 -16.73
N ASN A 93 -18.77 -5.31 -16.47
CA ASN A 93 -19.12 -4.06 -17.13
C ASN A 93 -18.77 -4.09 -18.62
N ILE A 94 -17.59 -4.62 -18.98
CA ILE A 94 -17.19 -4.82 -20.38
C ILE A 94 -18.19 -5.73 -21.09
N THR A 95 -18.56 -6.87 -20.50
CA THR A 95 -19.56 -7.79 -21.08
C THR A 95 -20.91 -7.10 -21.32
N LYS A 96 -21.37 -6.26 -20.38
CA LYS A 96 -22.61 -5.48 -20.55
C LYS A 96 -22.50 -4.51 -21.73
N ILE A 97 -21.42 -3.75 -21.80
CA ILE A 97 -21.17 -2.78 -22.88
C ILE A 97 -21.16 -3.49 -24.24
N VAL A 98 -20.43 -4.59 -24.38
CA VAL A 98 -20.36 -5.36 -25.63
C VAL A 98 -21.74 -5.90 -26.03
N ARG A 99 -22.53 -6.38 -25.06
CA ARG A 99 -23.89 -6.90 -25.32
C ARG A 99 -24.87 -5.81 -25.74
N GLU A 100 -24.75 -4.60 -25.21
CA GLU A 100 -25.55 -3.45 -25.63
C GLU A 100 -25.19 -3.00 -27.04
N ILE A 101 -23.89 -2.97 -27.38
CA ILE A 101 -23.41 -2.66 -28.73
C ILE A 101 -23.92 -3.69 -29.74
N ALA A 102 -23.89 -4.99 -29.42
CA ALA A 102 -24.31 -6.05 -30.33
C ALA A 102 -25.84 -6.14 -30.55
N LYS A 103 -26.65 -5.49 -29.69
CA LYS A 103 -28.11 -5.40 -29.86
C LYS A 103 -28.54 -4.24 -30.75
N LYS A 104 -27.61 -3.35 -31.10
CA LYS A 104 -27.82 -2.18 -31.96
C LYS A 104 -27.39 -2.49 -33.38
#